data_AF-A0A7S1JX45-F1
#
_entry.id   AF-A0A7S1JX45-F1
#
_cell.length_a   1.000
_cell.length_b   1.000
_cell.length_c   1.000
_cell.angle_alpha   90.00
_cell.angle_beta   90.00
_cell.angle_gamma   90.00
#
_symmetry.space_group_name_H-M   'P 1'
#
loop_
_entity.id
_entity.type
_entity.pdbx_description
1 polymer ?
#
loop_
_entity_poly.entity_id
_entity_poly.type
_entity_poly.pdbx_seq_one_letter_code
_entity_poly.pdbx_strand_id
1 'polypeptide(L)'
;TVGTEGKIHIDQSRHPVLALRGVEPTANDISLGFDYDALVLTGPNAGGKTVVLKTLGLFALFVRYGLPVPAMDGARVDWFNPILADIGDLQTVTGDVSTFSGHLLVSKAVLERAGRGALVLMDEMGTGTDPSQGAALAQA
;
A
#
# COMPACT_ATOMS: atom_id res chain seq x y z
N THR A 1 -1.64 -14.95 12.45
CA THR A 1 -0.39 -15.72 12.31
C THR A 1 0.60 -14.94 11.45
N VAL A 2 1.89 -15.30 11.50
CA VAL A 2 2.96 -14.64 10.76
C VAL A 2 3.84 -15.71 10.11
N GLY A 3 4.10 -15.58 8.81
CA GLY A 3 5.06 -16.36 8.05
C GLY A 3 5.98 -15.49 7.19
N THR A 4 6.64 -16.09 6.19
CA THR A 4 7.55 -15.40 5.25
C THR A 4 7.22 -15.74 3.79
N GLU A 5 5.98 -16.15 3.53
CA GLU A 5 5.52 -16.60 2.21
C GLU A 5 4.95 -15.44 1.39
N GLY A 6 4.87 -14.23 1.96
CA GLY A 6 4.31 -13.05 1.32
C GLY A 6 2.79 -12.98 1.40
N LYS A 7 2.18 -13.62 2.42
CA LYS A 7 0.73 -13.73 2.54
C LYS A 7 0.12 -12.68 3.47
N ILE A 8 -1.02 -12.12 3.06
CA ILE A 8 -1.88 -11.28 3.88
C ILE A 8 -3.30 -11.80 3.75
N HIS A 9 -3.96 -12.07 4.88
CA HIS A 9 -5.38 -12.39 4.96
C HIS A 9 -5.94 -11.74 6.22
N ILE A 10 -6.84 -10.77 6.07
CA ILE A 10 -7.44 -10.05 7.17
C ILE A 10 -8.92 -9.86 6.90
N ASP A 11 -9.75 -10.22 7.89
CA ASP A 11 -11.20 -10.04 7.82
C ASP A 11 -11.64 -8.92 8.77
N GLN A 12 -12.61 -8.14 8.30
CA GLN A 12 -13.23 -7.02 8.99
C GLN A 12 -12.22 -6.02 9.57
N SER A 13 -11.12 -5.80 8.84
CA SER A 13 -10.04 -4.93 9.26
C SER A 13 -10.41 -3.45 9.12
N ARG A 14 -9.95 -2.63 10.07
CA ARG A 14 -10.20 -1.18 10.10
C ARG A 14 -8.89 -0.43 10.22
N HIS A 15 -8.80 0.73 9.57
CA HIS A 15 -7.61 1.57 9.67
C HIS A 15 -7.43 2.06 11.12
N PRO A 16 -6.39 1.63 11.85
CA PRO A 16 -6.34 1.79 13.29
C PRO A 16 -6.18 3.25 13.72
N VAL A 17 -5.43 4.07 12.96
CA VAL A 17 -5.29 5.51 13.27
C VAL A 17 -6.61 6.27 13.07
N LEU A 18 -7.46 5.85 12.13
CA LEU A 18 -8.76 6.49 11.94
C LEU A 18 -9.70 6.12 13.09
N ALA A 19 -9.73 4.84 13.46
CA ALA A 19 -10.47 4.35 14.63
C ALA A 19 -10.07 5.07 15.92
N LEU A 20 -8.76 5.25 16.17
CA LEU A 20 -8.25 5.97 17.34
C LEU A 20 -8.61 7.46 17.35
N ARG A 21 -8.89 8.06 16.18
CA ARG A 21 -9.36 9.45 16.07
C ARG A 21 -10.88 9.58 16.26
N GLY A 22 -11.58 8.50 16.60
CA GLY A 22 -13.04 8.48 16.71
C GLY A 22 -13.77 8.50 15.38
N VAL A 23 -13.06 8.28 14.27
CA VAL A 23 -13.68 8.01 12.97
C VAL A 23 -14.00 6.52 12.94
N GLU A 24 -15.19 6.13 12.49
CA GLU A 24 -15.55 4.72 12.27
C GLU A 24 -15.32 4.35 10.80
N PRO A 25 -14.10 3.97 10.36
CA PRO A 25 -13.87 3.56 8.98
C PRO A 25 -14.60 2.25 8.70
N THR A 26 -15.18 2.12 7.51
CA THR A 26 -15.75 0.87 7.02
C THR A 26 -14.72 -0.27 7.13
N ALA A 27 -15.17 -1.43 7.61
CA ALA A 27 -14.33 -2.62 7.70
C ALA A 27 -14.09 -3.22 6.30
N ASN A 28 -12.89 -3.74 6.07
CA ASN A 28 -12.51 -4.35 4.79
C ASN A 28 -11.91 -5.73 5.02
N ASP A 29 -12.27 -6.65 4.13
CA ASP A 29 -11.67 -7.98 4.02
C ASP A 29 -10.61 -7.92 2.91
N ILE A 30 -9.40 -8.41 3.17
CA ILE A 30 -8.28 -8.35 2.22
C ILE A 30 -7.53 -9.68 2.21
N SER A 31 -7.26 -10.19 1.02
CA SER A 31 -6.42 -11.36 0.77
C SER A 31 -5.32 -11.02 -0.24
N LEU A 32 -4.11 -11.56 -0.07
CA LEU A 32 -2.95 -11.39 -0.96
C LEU A 32 -1.96 -12.53 -0.74
N GLY A 33 -1.32 -13.03 -1.81
CA GLY A 33 -0.31 -14.10 -1.77
C GLY A 33 -0.90 -15.52 -1.69
N PHE A 34 -2.21 -15.66 -1.90
CA PHE A 34 -2.90 -16.96 -1.98
C PHE A 34 -3.19 -17.33 -3.44
N ASP A 35 -4.18 -16.67 -4.04
CA ASP A 35 -4.57 -16.89 -5.44
C ASP A 35 -3.92 -15.88 -6.39
N TYR A 36 -3.42 -14.76 -5.85
CA TYR A 36 -2.81 -13.66 -6.58
C TYR A 36 -1.76 -12.94 -5.72
N ASP A 37 -0.71 -12.45 -6.37
CA ASP A 37 0.39 -11.73 -5.71
C ASP A 37 0.29 -10.20 -5.86
N ALA A 38 -0.68 -9.72 -6.64
CA ALA A 38 -0.92 -8.30 -6.88
C ALA A 38 -2.40 -7.96 -6.71
N LEU A 39 -2.67 -6.82 -6.07
CA LEU A 39 -4.02 -6.29 -5.86
C LEU A 39 -4.12 -4.91 -6.51
N VAL A 40 -5.02 -4.77 -7.50
CA VAL A 40 -5.30 -3.49 -8.15
C VAL A 40 -6.61 -2.92 -7.59
N LEU A 41 -6.52 -1.77 -6.91
CA LEU A 41 -7.67 -1.07 -6.35
C LEU A 41 -8.13 0.02 -7.31
N THR A 42 -9.36 -0.09 -7.81
CA THR A 42 -9.97 0.90 -8.71
C THR A 42 -11.22 1.52 -8.09
N GLY A 43 -11.68 2.64 -8.64
CA GLY A 43 -12.87 3.37 -8.16
C GLY A 43 -12.63 4.87 -7.99
N PRO A 44 -13.65 5.65 -7.60
CA PRO A 44 -13.55 7.11 -7.48
C PRO A 44 -12.53 7.55 -6.42
N ASN A 45 -12.01 8.77 -6.58
CA ASN A 45 -11.21 9.41 -5.54
C ASN A 45 -12.07 9.58 -4.28
N ALA A 46 -11.43 9.50 -3.10
CA ALA A 46 -12.08 9.38 -1.79
C ALA A 46 -12.86 8.08 -1.51
N GLY A 47 -12.84 7.09 -2.42
CA GLY A 47 -13.46 5.76 -2.21
C GLY A 47 -12.75 4.83 -1.21
N GLY A 48 -11.80 5.34 -0.41
CA GLY A 48 -11.10 4.56 0.61
C GLY A 48 -9.89 3.74 0.13
N LYS A 49 -9.55 3.76 -1.17
CA LYS A 49 -8.41 3.00 -1.75
C LYS A 49 -7.08 3.27 -1.01
N THR A 50 -6.73 4.55 -0.84
CA THR A 50 -5.54 4.98 -0.08
C THR A 50 -5.59 4.52 1.39
N VAL A 51 -6.78 4.49 1.99
CA VAL A 51 -6.97 4.01 3.38
C VAL A 51 -6.70 2.51 3.46
N VAL A 52 -7.16 1.74 2.48
CA VAL A 52 -6.87 0.30 2.37
C VAL A 52 -5.37 0.06 2.23
N LEU A 53 -4.69 0.75 1.30
CA LEU A 53 -3.23 0.66 1.13
C LEU A 53 -2.46 1.00 2.42
N LYS A 54 -2.82 2.10 3.10
CA LYS A 54 -2.20 2.49 4.37
C LYS A 54 -2.45 1.48 5.49
N THR A 55 -3.62 0.83 5.50
CA THR A 55 -3.94 -0.22 6.48
C THR A 55 -3.01 -1.42 6.30
N LEU A 56 -2.82 -1.89 5.06
CA LEU A 56 -1.89 -2.99 4.73
C LEU A 56 -0.45 -2.66 5.14
N GLY A 57 0.05 -1.47 4.78
CA GLY A 57 1.40 -1.03 5.15
C GLY A 57 1.60 -0.95 6.66
N LEU A 58 0.60 -0.44 7.39
CA LEU A 58 0.66 -0.33 8.84
C LEU A 58 0.63 -1.71 9.52
N PHE A 59 -0.17 -2.65 9.02
CA PHE A 59 -0.23 -4.01 9.56
C PHE A 59 1.08 -4.77 9.30
N ALA A 60 1.67 -4.62 8.12
CA ALA A 60 2.99 -5.15 7.83
C ALA A 60 4.07 -4.55 8.76
N LEU A 61 3.98 -3.26 9.09
CA LEU A 61 4.83 -2.64 10.10
C LEU A 61 4.58 -3.20 11.50
N PHE A 62 3.32 -3.42 11.90
CA PHE A 62 3.00 -4.01 13.20
C PHE A 62 3.68 -5.37 13.37
N VAL A 63 3.58 -6.22 12.36
CA VAL A 63 4.30 -7.51 12.33
C VAL A 63 5.80 -7.31 12.49
N ARG A 64 6.39 -6.31 11.81
CA ARG A 64 7.83 -6.00 11.93
C ARG A 64 8.25 -5.56 13.33
N TYR A 65 7.36 -4.91 14.05
CA TYR A 65 7.60 -4.44 15.42
C TYR A 65 7.10 -5.42 16.50
N GLY A 66 6.62 -6.61 16.11
CA GLY A 66 6.05 -7.58 17.05
C GLY A 66 4.75 -7.12 17.71
N LEU A 67 4.04 -6.18 17.09
CA LEU A 67 2.76 -5.67 17.55
C LEU A 67 1.61 -6.56 17.03
N PRO A 68 0.54 -6.75 17.82
CA PRO A 68 -0.64 -7.44 17.35
C PRO A 68 -1.32 -6.64 16.23
N VAL A 69 -1.81 -7.35 15.22
CA VAL A 69 -2.61 -6.77 14.14
C VAL A 69 -4.07 -6.65 14.62
N PRO A 70 -4.68 -5.44 14.59
CA PRO A 70 -6.06 -5.23 15.01
C PRO A 70 -7.03 -5.69 13.92
N ALA A 71 -7.20 -7.00 13.81
CA ALA A 71 -8.12 -7.67 12.89
C ALA A 71 -8.83 -8.82 13.62
N MET A 72 -9.80 -9.45 12.95
CA MET A 72 -10.51 -10.62 13.49
C MET A 72 -9.59 -11.83 13.68
N ASP A 73 -10.05 -12.79 14.48
CA ASP A 73 -9.36 -14.08 14.66
C ASP A 73 -9.10 -14.76 13.32
N GLY A 74 -7.94 -15.42 13.20
CA GLY A 74 -7.51 -16.05 11.95
C GLY A 74 -6.72 -15.13 11.01
N ALA A 75 -6.62 -13.83 11.32
CA ALA A 75 -5.81 -12.89 10.55
C ALA A 75 -4.36 -13.37 10.37
N ARG A 76 -3.86 -13.29 9.14
CA ARG A 76 -2.48 -13.56 8.76
C ARG A 76 -1.87 -12.32 8.11
N VAL A 77 -0.72 -11.89 8.61
CA VAL A 77 0.09 -10.87 7.96
C VAL A 77 1.53 -11.35 8.05
N ASP A 78 2.13 -11.68 6.91
CA ASP A 78 3.50 -12.16 6.86
C ASP A 78 4.52 -11.05 7.10
N TRP A 79 5.74 -11.47 7.41
CA TRP A 79 6.87 -10.57 7.52
C TRP A 79 7.30 -10.10 6.13
N PHE A 80 7.25 -8.79 5.90
CA PHE A 80 7.73 -8.16 4.67
C PHE A 80 8.96 -7.29 4.94
N ASN A 81 9.98 -7.43 4.09
CA ASN A 81 11.17 -6.60 4.14
C ASN A 81 11.85 -6.53 2.75
N PRO A 82 11.96 -5.34 2.12
CA PRO A 82 11.47 -4.04 2.59
C PRO A 82 9.95 -3.87 2.45
N ILE A 83 9.39 -2.90 3.17
CA ILE A 83 8.08 -2.31 2.86
C ILE A 83 8.37 -1.03 2.07
N LEU A 84 7.92 -0.97 0.82
CA LEU A 84 8.15 0.13 -0.12
C LEU A 84 6.80 0.78 -0.43
N ALA A 85 6.73 2.10 -0.36
CA ALA A 85 5.47 2.81 -0.51
C ALA A 85 5.67 4.12 -1.29
N ASP A 86 4.85 4.30 -2.33
CA ASP A 86 4.58 5.61 -2.96
C ASP A 86 3.10 5.92 -2.70
N ILE A 87 2.79 6.59 -1.59
CA ILE A 87 1.42 6.84 -1.16
C ILE A 87 1.25 8.30 -0.74
N GLY A 88 0.47 9.06 -1.53
CA GLY A 88 0.10 10.46 -1.26
C GLY A 88 0.92 11.48 -2.06
N ASP A 89 0.65 12.76 -1.82
CA ASP A 89 1.32 13.85 -2.51
C ASP A 89 2.75 14.04 -2.01
N LEU A 90 3.72 13.77 -2.88
CA LEU A 90 5.10 14.22 -2.72
C LEU A 90 5.18 15.74 -3.01
N GLN A 91 4.59 16.56 -2.16
CA GLN A 91 4.92 17.99 -2.15
C GLN A 91 6.21 18.20 -1.36
N THR A 92 7.35 18.09 -2.03
CA THR A 92 8.63 18.50 -1.46
C THR A 92 8.76 20.02 -1.44
N VAL A 93 9.21 20.56 -0.31
CA VAL A 93 9.53 21.99 -0.09
C VAL A 93 10.68 22.47 -1.00
N THR A 94 11.47 21.54 -1.56
CA THR A 94 12.53 21.77 -2.55
C THR A 94 11.95 21.79 -3.98
N GLY A 95 11.41 22.93 -4.39
CA GLY A 95 10.56 23.09 -5.57
C GLY A 95 11.24 23.09 -6.95
N ASP A 96 11.93 22.01 -7.35
CA ASP A 96 12.54 21.93 -8.70
C ASP A 96 12.15 20.68 -9.53
N VAL A 97 11.31 19.78 -9.02
CA VAL A 97 10.91 18.55 -9.73
C VAL A 97 9.40 18.51 -9.94
N SER A 98 8.93 18.30 -11.17
CA SER A 98 7.49 18.13 -11.44
C SER A 98 6.92 16.92 -10.70
N THR A 99 5.65 16.97 -10.28
CA THR A 99 4.97 15.87 -9.57
C THR A 99 5.18 14.52 -10.26
N PHE A 100 5.06 14.49 -11.59
CA PHE A 100 5.29 13.29 -12.41
C PHE A 100 6.74 12.77 -12.34
N SER A 101 7.74 13.65 -12.46
CA SER A 101 9.15 13.26 -12.36
C SER A 101 9.49 12.73 -10.96
N GLY A 102 8.85 13.27 -9.92
CA GLY A 102 8.92 12.75 -8.55
C GLY A 102 8.44 11.30 -8.45
N HIS A 103 7.25 11.00 -8.96
CA HIS A 103 6.71 9.63 -8.98
C HIS A 103 7.58 8.66 -9.79
N LEU A 104 8.20 9.10 -10.90
CA LEU A 104 9.13 8.27 -11.65
C LEU A 104 10.40 7.93 -10.87
N LEU A 105 10.95 8.89 -10.11
CA LEU A 105 12.11 8.63 -9.25
C LEU A 105 11.78 7.65 -8.14
N VAL A 106 10.58 7.76 -7.54
CA VAL A 106 10.12 6.80 -6.54
C VAL A 106 9.89 5.42 -7.16
N SER A 107 9.23 5.34 -8.31
CA SER A 107 9.01 4.07 -9.04
C SER A 107 10.33 3.39 -9.37
N LYS A 108 11.33 4.15 -9.85
CA LYS A 108 12.69 3.63 -10.07
C LYS A 108 13.30 3.08 -8.78
N ALA A 109 13.24 3.84 -7.68
CA ALA A 109 13.78 3.40 -6.39
C ALA A 109 13.05 2.16 -5.83
N VAL A 110 11.74 2.04 -6.09
CA VAL A 110 10.94 0.86 -5.77
C VAL A 110 11.45 -0.33 -6.58
N LEU A 111 11.60 -0.21 -7.90
CA LEU A 111 12.10 -1.29 -8.76
C LEU A 111 13.52 -1.75 -8.37
N GLU A 112 14.41 -0.82 -8.03
CA GLU A 112 15.78 -1.14 -7.61
C GLU A 112 15.86 -1.88 -6.26
N ARG A 113 14.85 -1.70 -5.40
CA ARG A 113 14.81 -2.25 -4.03
C ARG A 113 13.82 -3.39 -3.86
N ALA A 114 12.87 -3.53 -4.78
CA ALA A 114 11.89 -4.59 -4.79
C ALA A 114 12.62 -5.91 -5.00
N GLY A 115 12.34 -6.87 -4.14
CA GLY A 115 12.98 -8.17 -4.13
C GLY A 115 12.10 -9.18 -3.40
N ARG A 116 12.63 -10.40 -3.23
CA ARG A 116 11.90 -11.46 -2.55
C ARG A 116 11.51 -11.04 -1.13
N GLY A 117 10.22 -11.12 -0.81
CA GLY A 117 9.68 -10.74 0.49
C GLY A 117 9.42 -9.23 0.66
N ALA A 118 9.55 -8.43 -0.40
CA ALA A 118 9.13 -7.03 -0.36
C ALA A 118 7.60 -6.92 -0.41
N LEU A 119 7.05 -5.94 0.32
CA LEU A 119 5.68 -5.44 0.11
C LEU A 119 5.78 -4.10 -0.59
N VAL A 120 5.15 -3.98 -1.76
CA VAL A 120 5.13 -2.74 -2.55
C VAL A 120 3.72 -2.16 -2.53
N LEU A 121 3.58 -0.90 -2.16
CA LEU A 121 2.32 -0.18 -2.07
C LEU A 121 2.41 1.08 -2.94
N MET A 122 1.71 1.10 -4.06
CA MET A 122 1.70 2.24 -4.97
C MET A 122 0.29 2.81 -5.04
N ASP A 123 0.16 4.12 -4.83
CA ASP A 123 -1.07 4.88 -5.03
C ASP A 123 -0.89 5.79 -6.25
N GLU A 124 -1.97 6.01 -7.00
CA GLU A 124 -2.02 7.02 -8.08
C GLU A 124 -0.87 6.96 -9.12
N MET A 125 -0.47 5.76 -9.54
CA MET A 125 0.54 5.60 -10.60
C MET A 125 0.14 6.34 -11.89
N GLY A 126 0.99 7.26 -12.35
CA GLY A 126 0.78 7.99 -13.60
C GLY A 126 -0.05 9.27 -13.47
N THR A 127 -0.27 9.79 -12.26
CA THR A 127 -0.85 11.13 -12.08
C THR A 127 0.16 12.23 -12.42
N GLY A 128 -0.35 13.42 -12.77
CA GLY A 128 0.48 14.58 -13.14
C GLY A 128 1.07 14.54 -14.56
N THR A 129 0.62 13.62 -15.43
CA THR A 129 0.93 13.57 -16.86
C THR A 129 -0.33 13.33 -17.71
N ASP A 130 -0.17 13.23 -19.04
CA ASP A 130 -1.26 12.85 -19.94
C ASP A 130 -1.80 11.45 -19.58
N PRO A 131 -3.14 11.26 -19.50
CA PRO A 131 -3.73 9.98 -19.09
C PRO A 131 -3.25 8.77 -19.90
N SER A 132 -2.96 8.93 -21.20
CA SER A 132 -2.45 7.84 -22.03
C SER A 132 -1.02 7.45 -21.66
N GLN A 133 -0.18 8.44 -21.30
CA GLN A 133 1.18 8.21 -20.82
C GLN A 133 1.19 7.59 -19.42
N GLY A 134 0.32 8.06 -18.53
CA GLY A 134 0.15 7.49 -17.19
C GLY A 134 -0.29 6.02 -17.24
N ALA A 135 -1.25 5.69 -18.10
CA ALA A 135 -1.70 4.32 -18.29
C ALA A 135 -0.61 3.40 -18.87
N ALA A 136 0.14 3.88 -19.88
CA ALA A 136 1.24 3.12 -20.47
C ALA A 136 2.34 2.82 -19.42
N LEU A 137 2.64 3.79 -18.55
CA LEU A 137 3.61 3.62 -17.46
C LEU A 137 3.11 2.62 -16.41
N ALA A 138 1.83 2.67 -16.03
CA ALA A 138 1.27 1.75 -15.04
C ALA A 138 1.15 0.30 -15.56
N GLN A 139 1.10 0.12 -16.87
CA GLN A 139 1.04 -1.20 -17.51
C GLN A 139 2.42 -1.84 -17.72
N ALA A 140 3.45 -1.04 -17.97
CA ALA A 140 4.79 -1.48 -18.32
C ALA A 140 5.53 -2.12 -17.12
#